data_AF-A0A2A2I0A8-F1
#
_entry.id   AF-A0A2A2I0A8-F1
#
_cell.length_a   1.000
_cell.length_b   1.000
_cell.length_c   1.000
_cell.angle_alpha   90.00
_cell.angle_beta   90.00
_cell.angle_gamma   90.00
#
_symmetry.space_group_name_H-M   'P 1'
#
loop_
_entity.id
_entity.type
_entity.pdbx_description
1 polymer ?
#
loop_
_entity_poly.entity_id
_entity_poly.type
_entity_poly.pdbx_seq_one_letter_code
_entity_poly.pdbx_strand_id
1 'polypeptide(L)'
;MNLTRMVKNRPLFWAAQWLTLLSTIAFIGFLIIKVSSGDGTEQFLSMAGVKVSYIGALVLFATVPLFLVVSFILEYVGDRDYRDFKKQYDIKEDKDDKGSQ
;
A
#
# COMPACT_ATOMS: atom_id res chain seq x y z
N MET A 1 2.46 17.14 25.61
CA MET A 1 1.94 16.77 24.26
C MET A 1 0.87 15.71 24.47
N ASN A 2 -0.41 16.05 24.31
CA ASN A 2 -1.54 15.25 24.81
C ASN A 2 -1.76 13.95 24.00
N LEU A 3 -1.52 12.80 24.63
CA LEU A 3 -1.78 11.44 24.10
C LEU A 3 -3.23 11.22 23.64
N THR A 4 -4.18 11.93 24.25
CA THR A 4 -5.61 11.87 23.90
C THR A 4 -5.95 12.39 22.50
N ARG A 5 -5.12 13.29 21.92
CA ARG A 5 -5.31 13.73 20.52
C ARG A 5 -4.85 12.68 19.51
N MET A 6 -3.88 11.83 19.84
CA MET A 6 -3.41 10.77 18.93
C MET A 6 -4.44 9.64 18.77
N VAL A 7 -5.13 9.24 19.85
CA VAL A 7 -6.11 8.15 19.81
C VAL A 7 -7.39 8.54 19.07
N LYS A 8 -7.87 9.79 19.23
CA LYS A 8 -9.07 10.30 18.53
C LYS A 8 -8.85 10.47 17.02
N ASN A 9 -7.61 10.67 16.59
CA ASN A 9 -7.26 10.84 15.18
C ASN A 9 -6.96 9.51 14.47
N ARG A 10 -6.91 8.38 15.19
CA ARG A 10 -6.78 7.05 14.57
C ARG A 10 -7.85 6.81 13.50
N PRO A 11 -9.17 6.92 13.77
CA PRO A 11 -10.17 6.72 12.71
C PRO A 11 -10.02 7.70 11.54
N LEU A 12 -9.53 8.92 11.80
CA LEU A 12 -9.24 9.89 10.75
C LEU A 12 -8.08 9.44 9.85
N PHE A 13 -7.05 8.84 10.43
CA PHE A 13 -5.91 8.27 9.70
C PHE A 13 -6.34 7.09 8.82
N TRP A 14 -7.15 6.17 9.37
CA TRP A 14 -7.71 5.05 8.61
C TRP A 14 -8.63 5.55 7.47
N ALA A 15 -9.50 6.52 7.75
CA ALA A 15 -10.36 7.12 6.74
C ALA A 15 -9.54 7.81 5.63
N ALA A 16 -8.49 8.55 5.99
CA ALA A 16 -7.58 9.16 5.02
C ALA A 16 -6.87 8.11 4.16
N GLN A 17 -6.42 7.01 4.76
CA GLN A 17 -5.80 5.89 4.04
C GLN A 17 -6.74 5.28 3.00
N TRP A 18 -7.98 4.97 3.40
CA TRP A 18 -8.99 4.44 2.48
C TRP A 18 -9.33 5.43 1.37
N LEU A 19 -9.44 6.72 1.69
CA LEU A 19 -9.70 7.77 0.72
C LEU A 19 -8.56 7.90 -0.31
N THR A 20 -7.31 7.83 0.14
CA THR A 20 -6.13 7.85 -0.75
C THR A 20 -6.06 6.61 -1.65
N LEU A 21 -6.42 5.44 -1.12
CA LEU A 21 -6.51 4.21 -1.91
C LEU A 21 -7.57 4.32 -3.00
N LEU A 22 -8.78 4.76 -2.65
CA LEU A 22 -9.88 5.00 -3.60
C LEU A 22 -9.51 6.01 -4.67
N SER A 23 -8.89 7.13 -4.28
CA SER A 23 -8.43 8.17 -5.21
C SER A 23 -7.36 7.63 -6.17
N THR A 24 -6.42 6.83 -5.68
CA THR A 24 -5.37 6.23 -6.51
C THR A 24 -5.95 5.24 -7.52
N ILE A 25 -6.89 4.39 -7.10
CA ILE A 25 -7.56 3.42 -7.99
C ILE A 25 -8.36 4.16 -9.07
N ALA A 26 -9.14 5.17 -8.69
CA ALA A 26 -9.90 5.99 -9.63
C ALA A 26 -8.99 6.69 -10.65
N PHE A 27 -7.85 7.22 -10.19
CA PHE A 27 -6.87 7.88 -11.05
C PHE A 27 -6.23 6.90 -12.05
N ILE A 28 -5.84 5.69 -11.60
CA ILE A 28 -5.34 4.65 -12.49
C ILE A 28 -6.39 4.26 -13.53
N GLY A 29 -7.66 4.09 -13.13
CA GLY A 29 -8.76 3.81 -14.05
C GLY A 29 -8.94 4.89 -15.13
N PHE A 30 -8.85 6.17 -14.74
CA PHE A 30 -8.89 7.29 -15.68
C PHE A 30 -7.74 7.24 -16.68
N LEU A 31 -6.51 6.96 -16.21
CA LEU A 31 -5.34 6.82 -17.10
C LEU A 31 -5.51 5.66 -18.08
N ILE A 32 -6.05 4.52 -17.65
CA ILE A 32 -6.32 3.36 -18.52
C ILE A 32 -7.29 3.74 -19.64
N ILE A 33 -8.38 4.44 -19.31
CA ILE A 33 -9.35 4.91 -20.31
C ILE A 33 -8.66 5.80 -21.34
N LYS A 34 -7.84 6.77 -20.87
CA LYS A 34 -7.07 7.68 -21.73
C LYS A 34 -6.05 6.99 -22.62
N VAL A 35 -5.38 5.95 -22.11
CA VAL A 35 -4.47 5.14 -22.93
C VAL A 35 -5.24 4.30 -23.94
N SER A 36 -6.39 3.74 -23.55
CA SER A 36 -7.23 2.91 -24.43
C SER A 36 -7.89 3.70 -25.56
N SER A 37 -8.15 5.01 -25.37
CA SER A 37 -8.71 5.89 -26.40
C SER A 37 -7.70 6.31 -27.47
N GLY A 38 -6.44 5.89 -27.36
CA GLY A 38 -5.37 6.21 -28.31
C GLY A 38 -4.55 7.45 -27.93
N ASP A 39 -4.92 8.16 -26.87
CA ASP A 39 -4.23 9.37 -26.40
C ASP A 39 -3.04 9.05 -25.47
N GLY A 40 -2.61 7.80 -25.39
CA GLY A 40 -1.63 7.35 -24.39
C GLY A 40 -0.26 8.05 -24.47
N THR A 41 0.11 8.52 -25.67
CA THR A 41 1.36 9.26 -25.91
C THR A 41 1.21 10.77 -25.71
N GLU A 42 -0.01 11.28 -25.54
CA GLU A 42 -0.22 12.69 -25.22
C GLU A 42 0.43 13.04 -23.89
N GLN A 43 1.05 14.21 -23.85
CA GLN A 43 1.73 14.73 -22.68
C GLN A 43 0.86 15.79 -22.03
N PHE A 44 0.64 15.66 -20.73
CA PHE A 44 -0.01 16.69 -19.93
C PHE A 44 0.99 17.33 -18.99
N LEU A 45 0.75 18.60 -18.66
CA LEU A 45 1.53 19.31 -17.66
C LEU A 45 1.06 18.85 -16.28
N SER A 46 1.92 18.15 -15.55
CA SER A 46 1.64 17.81 -14.16
C SER A 46 1.63 19.06 -13.28
N MET A 47 0.99 18.99 -12.10
CA MET A 47 1.04 20.07 -11.09
C MET A 47 2.45 20.46 -10.67
N ALA A 48 3.44 19.57 -10.85
CA ALA A 48 4.85 19.84 -10.58
C ALA A 48 5.56 20.59 -11.73
N GLY A 49 4.84 20.99 -12.78
CA GLY A 49 5.40 21.64 -13.96
C GLY A 49 6.14 20.69 -14.91
N VAL A 50 6.12 19.39 -14.64
CA VAL A 50 6.78 18.37 -15.47
C VAL A 50 5.80 17.86 -16.53
N LYS A 51 6.25 17.77 -17.79
CA LYS A 51 5.51 17.11 -18.86
C LYS A 51 5.60 15.59 -18.70
N VAL A 52 4.47 14.94 -18.51
CA VAL A 52 4.39 13.49 -18.31
C VAL A 52 3.42 12.93 -19.34
N SER A 53 3.78 11.82 -19.99
CA SER A 53 2.86 11.09 -20.86
C SER A 53 1.86 10.28 -20.05
N TYR A 54 0.65 10.07 -20.56
CA TYR A 54 -0.35 9.23 -19.90
C TYR A 54 0.15 7.80 -19.65
N ILE A 55 0.89 7.21 -20.60
CA ILE A 55 1.56 5.91 -20.41
C ILE A 55 2.61 5.97 -19.29
N GLY A 56 3.45 7.02 -19.26
CA GLY A 56 4.48 7.19 -18.24
C GLY A 56 3.89 7.33 -16.84
N ALA A 57 2.81 8.10 -16.71
CA ALA A 57 2.05 8.20 -15.47
C ALA A 57 1.46 6.85 -15.07
N LEU A 58 0.85 6.12 -16.01
CA LEU A 58 0.22 4.84 -15.73
C LEU A 58 1.21 3.81 -15.19
N VAL A 59 2.40 3.70 -15.80
CA VAL A 59 3.47 2.80 -15.31
C VAL A 59 3.93 3.17 -13.91
N LEU A 60 4.12 4.47 -13.64
CA LEU A 60 4.58 4.96 -12.35
C LEU A 60 3.56 4.66 -11.25
N PHE A 61 2.27 4.91 -11.51
CA PHE A 61 1.21 4.60 -10.56
C PHE A 61 0.91 3.10 -10.45
N ALA A 62 1.11 2.31 -11.50
CA ALA A 62 1.00 0.84 -11.46
C ALA A 62 2.12 0.17 -10.64
N THR A 63 3.24 0.86 -10.44
CA THR A 63 4.36 0.36 -9.63
C THR A 63 3.96 0.27 -8.15
N VAL A 64 3.10 1.17 -7.65
CA VAL A 64 2.63 1.18 -6.26
C VAL A 64 1.89 -0.10 -5.84
N PRO A 65 0.82 -0.55 -6.55
CA PRO A 65 0.17 -1.82 -6.21
C PRO A 65 1.09 -3.02 -6.42
N LEU A 66 2.03 -2.95 -7.38
CA LEU A 66 3.00 -4.02 -7.60
C LEU A 66 3.93 -4.20 -6.37
N PHE A 67 4.39 -3.11 -5.76
CA PHE A 67 5.16 -3.17 -4.51
C PHE A 67 4.36 -3.76 -3.35
N LEU A 68 3.06 -3.44 -3.25
CA LEU A 68 2.19 -4.04 -2.22
C LEU A 68 2.06 -5.56 -2.39
N VAL A 69 1.87 -6.02 -3.64
CA VAL A 69 1.82 -7.46 -3.93
C VAL A 69 3.13 -8.13 -3.58
N VAL A 70 4.27 -7.55 -3.94
CA VAL A 70 5.59 -8.09 -3.59
C VAL A 70 5.79 -8.13 -2.08
N SER A 71 5.39 -7.08 -1.36
CA SER A 71 5.48 -7.03 0.11
C SER A 71 4.63 -8.13 0.75
N PHE A 72 3.42 -8.34 0.26
CA PHE A 72 2.53 -9.41 0.72
C PHE A 72 3.10 -10.81 0.45
N ILE A 73 3.75 -11.00 -0.72
CA ILE A 73 4.44 -12.26 -1.04
C ILE A 73 5.62 -12.49 -0.09
N LEU A 74 6.43 -11.46 0.17
CA LEU A 74 7.56 -11.57 1.09
C LEU A 74 7.10 -11.88 2.52
N GLU A 75 6.01 -11.26 2.98
CA GLU A 75 5.40 -11.53 4.28
C GLU A 75 4.85 -12.96 4.33
N TYR A 76 4.17 -13.41 3.27
CA TYR A 76 3.68 -14.78 3.17
C TYR A 76 4.79 -15.84 3.16
N VAL A 77 5.90 -15.57 2.46
CA VAL A 77 7.08 -16.44 2.45
C VAL A 77 7.79 -16.41 3.80
N GLY A 78 7.91 -15.24 4.42
CA GLY A 78 8.46 -15.07 5.77
C GLY A 78 7.66 -15.84 6.83
N ASP A 79 6.33 -15.81 6.77
CA ASP A 79 5.46 -16.58 7.66
C ASP A 79 5.62 -18.09 7.46
N ARG A 80 5.89 -18.52 6.22
CA ARG A 80 6.16 -19.93 5.93
C ARG A 80 7.50 -20.36 6.53
N ASP A 81 8.56 -19.58 6.35
CA ASP A 81 9.86 -19.85 6.93
C ASP A 81 9.81 -19.81 8.46
N TYR A 82 9.04 -18.90 9.05
CA TYR A 82 8.83 -18.81 10.50
C TYR A 82 8.11 -20.05 11.05
N ARG A 83 7.13 -20.60 10.31
CA ARG A 83 6.44 -21.85 10.68
C ARG A 83 7.35 -23.07 10.61
N ASP A 84 8.22 -23.15 9.60
CA ASP A 84 9.15 -24.26 9.46
C ASP A 84 10.30 -24.16 10.48
N PHE A 85 10.75 -22.95 10.80
CA PHE A 85 11.70 -22.68 11.89
C PHE A 85 11.11 -23.04 13.26
N LYS A 86 9.87 -22.63 13.55
CA LYS A 86 9.16 -22.97 14.80
C LYS A 86 8.98 -24.48 14.98
N LYS A 87 8.76 -25.21 13.88
CA LYS A 87 8.69 -26.68 13.90
C LYS A 87 10.04 -27.36 14.13
N GLN A 88 11.12 -26.84 13.56
CA GLN A 88 12.47 -27.41 13.75
C GLN A 88 13.01 -27.17 15.16
N TYR A 89 12.64 -26.07 15.81
CA TYR A 89 13.18 -25.68 17.12
C TYR A 89 12.22 -25.87 18.32
N ASP A 90 11.08 -26.55 18.14
CA ASP A 90 10.03 -26.82 19.16
C ASP A 90 9.77 -25.67 20.13
N ILE A 91 9.71 -24.45 19.60
CA ILE A 91 9.48 -23.24 20.41
C ILE A 91 8.01 -23.24 20.83
N LYS A 92 7.72 -23.79 22.01
CA LYS A 92 6.43 -23.63 22.68
C LYS A 92 6.26 -22.15 23.00
N GLU A 93 5.19 -21.56 22.49
CA GLU A 93 4.74 -20.23 22.92
C GLU A 93 4.50 -20.31 24.42
N ASP A 94 5.39 -19.67 25.17
CA ASP A 94 5.12 -19.38 26.57
C ASP A 94 3.93 -18.41 26.58
N LYS A 95 2.77 -18.95 26.93
CA LYS A 95 1.58 -18.16 27.21
C LYS A 95 1.77 -17.51 28.58
N ASP A 96 2.61 -16.50 28.65
CA ASP A 96 2.63 -15.59 29.77
C ASP A 96 3.15 -14.22 29.30
N ASP A 97 2.23 -13.42 28.74
CA ASP A 97 1.96 -12.11 29.33
C ASP A 97 0.66 -11.51 28.77
N LYS A 98 -0.46 -12.01 29.31
CA LYS A 98 -1.63 -11.17 29.53
C LYS A 98 -2.00 -11.31 31.01
N GLY A 99 -1.31 -10.56 31.87
CA GLY A 99 -1.90 -10.19 33.16
C GLY A 99 -0.94 -10.10 34.33
N SER A 100 -0.19 -8.99 34.43
CA SER A 100 -0.04 -8.33 35.73
C SER A 100 0.39 -6.87 35.59
N GLN A 101 -0.50 -6.01 36.09
CA GLN A 101 -0.37 -4.59 36.47
C GLN A 101 -0.62 -3.55 35.37
#